data_AF-A0A2E3WMA8-F1
#
_entry.id   AF-A0A2E3WMA8-F1
#
_cell.length_a   1.000
_cell.length_b   1.000
_cell.length_c   1.000
_cell.angle_alpha   90.00
_cell.angle_beta   90.00
_cell.angle_gamma   90.00
#
_symmetry.space_group_name_H-M   'P 1'
#
loop_
_entity.id
_entity.type
_entity.pdbx_description
1 polymer ?
#
loop_
_entity_poly.entity_id
_entity_poly.type
_entity_poly.pdbx_seq_one_letter_code
_entity_poly.pdbx_strand_id
1 'polypeptide(L)'
;MRESKPNKPIEKHHCPPQSFGNQQKTKLNGQTKQTCKNEIGELVLSREKLLELTRSNLEKIADYAEDGPLPLADDIYRVPTANYYDPGRWESEMELIFKRLPLVLGFTSEIPKKGDYKALEVAGVPLIMVRGKDGRVRGFVNMCSHRGAQIVDEGLGNKRSFSCPYHAWTYDLTGELIAILDEQDFGEVDASCLGLTPINIEEKVGIIWGCITPGVELHLDAFLAGYDDLLANHDLENCVFVGQQTLMGPNWKVAFDGYIDFYHLPILHKNTFGSQYNNKSIFNYWGPHQRVVAPDHRLTELLDLPEEDWSETRLLSGVWTIFPNISIASFYVGDRSSGGVIMQISQLLPADNPDTSFTHQMYFAKFEPDEKHMELINTQKELNRYVVAEEDYFTGNRIQKTVKTGAKTHFIFGRNEEGCQRLHRWTDSLIDAKTEKALLKLYEKGID
;
A
#
# COMPACT_ATOMS: atom_id res chain seq x y z
N MET A 1 71.05 -8.43 -8.24
CA MET A 1 69.99 -9.27 -7.64
C MET A 1 69.43 -8.47 -6.47
N ARG A 2 68.20 -7.95 -6.59
CA ARG A 2 67.47 -7.32 -5.48
C ARG A 2 66.44 -8.35 -5.01
N GLU A 3 66.58 -8.80 -3.77
CA GLU A 3 65.71 -9.79 -3.15
C GLU A 3 64.28 -9.22 -2.99
N SER A 4 63.30 -9.97 -3.47
CA SER A 4 61.88 -9.72 -3.27
C SER A 4 61.50 -10.08 -1.84
N LYS A 5 60.90 -9.13 -1.11
CA LYS A 5 60.23 -9.43 0.16
C LYS A 5 58.93 -10.19 -0.12
N PRO A 6 58.57 -11.20 0.70
CA PRO A 6 57.32 -11.93 0.53
C PRO A 6 56.13 -11.03 0.92
N ASN A 7 55.09 -11.02 0.07
CA ASN A 7 53.81 -10.38 0.37
C ASN A 7 53.21 -10.96 1.64
N LYS A 8 52.81 -10.09 2.57
CA LYS A 8 51.95 -10.48 3.70
C LYS A 8 50.60 -10.98 3.16
N PRO A 9 50.00 -12.01 3.76
CA PRO A 9 48.64 -12.40 3.41
C PRO A 9 47.68 -11.25 3.73
N ILE A 10 46.85 -10.90 2.76
CA ILE A 10 45.74 -9.97 2.92
C ILE A 10 44.78 -10.61 3.94
N GLU A 11 44.53 -9.94 5.06
CA GLU A 11 43.48 -10.34 5.99
C GLU A 11 42.15 -10.33 5.23
N LYS A 12 41.50 -11.50 5.13
CA LYS A 12 40.13 -11.58 4.61
C LYS A 12 39.24 -10.81 5.56
N HIS A 13 38.93 -9.55 5.23
CA HIS A 13 37.89 -8.78 5.89
C HIS A 13 36.59 -9.57 5.75
N HIS A 14 36.20 -10.28 6.81
CA HIS A 14 34.89 -10.93 6.87
C HIS A 14 33.84 -9.83 6.82
N CYS A 15 32.95 -9.91 5.83
CA CYS A 15 31.71 -9.15 5.87
C CYS A 15 31.04 -9.40 7.23
N PRO A 16 30.61 -8.38 7.98
CA PRO A 16 29.64 -8.63 9.03
C PRO A 16 28.46 -9.36 8.39
N PRO A 17 27.93 -10.43 9.00
CA PRO A 17 26.81 -11.14 8.43
C PRO A 17 25.71 -10.12 8.14
N GLN A 18 25.38 -9.95 6.86
CA GLN A 18 24.12 -9.33 6.50
C GLN A 18 23.09 -10.19 7.23
N SER A 19 22.39 -9.59 8.21
CA SER A 19 21.36 -10.29 8.96
C SER A 19 20.23 -10.59 7.99
N PHE A 20 20.37 -11.70 7.25
CA PHE A 20 19.25 -12.34 6.61
C PHE A 20 18.30 -12.66 7.75
N GLY A 21 17.18 -11.93 7.83
CA GLY A 21 16.03 -12.35 8.61
C GLY A 21 15.83 -13.82 8.30
N ASN A 22 15.96 -14.65 9.33
CA ASN A 22 16.12 -16.08 9.21
C ASN A 22 14.77 -16.68 8.76
N GLN A 23 14.41 -16.54 7.49
CA GLN A 23 13.24 -17.18 6.91
C GLN A 23 13.48 -18.69 6.99
N GLN A 24 12.78 -19.32 7.93
CA GLN A 24 12.92 -20.74 8.24
C GLN A 24 12.86 -21.57 6.96
N LYS A 25 13.90 -22.40 6.74
CA LYS A 25 13.87 -23.48 5.76
C LYS A 25 12.84 -24.53 6.21
N THR A 26 11.57 -24.31 5.88
CA THR A 26 10.56 -25.37 5.91
C THR A 26 10.87 -26.37 4.79
N LYS A 27 11.31 -27.56 5.19
CA LYS A 27 11.45 -28.72 4.28
C LYS A 27 10.04 -29.12 3.83
N LEU A 28 9.67 -28.79 2.60
CA LEU A 28 8.48 -29.33 1.94
C LEU A 28 8.70 -30.79 1.58
N ASN A 29 8.10 -31.69 2.36
CA ASN A 29 7.75 -33.04 1.90
C ASN A 29 6.22 -33.19 2.08
N GLY A 30 5.49 -33.26 0.95
CA GLY A 30 4.11 -33.77 0.91
C GLY A 30 2.99 -32.83 1.36
N GLN A 31 2.95 -31.57 0.88
CA GLN A 31 1.81 -30.66 1.07
C GLN A 31 1.03 -30.48 -0.23
N THR A 32 -0.07 -31.20 -0.41
CA THR A 32 -1.03 -30.88 -1.50
C THR A 32 -2.50 -31.14 -1.10
N LYS A 33 -2.76 -31.79 0.05
CA LYS A 33 -4.12 -31.98 0.58
C LYS A 33 -4.38 -31.28 1.91
N GLN A 34 -3.33 -30.97 2.68
CA GLN A 34 -3.46 -30.24 3.96
C GLN A 34 -3.48 -28.73 3.73
N THR A 35 -2.68 -28.21 2.78
CA THR A 35 -2.65 -26.80 2.38
C THR A 35 -3.98 -26.35 1.79
N CYS A 36 -4.55 -27.07 0.81
CA CYS A 36 -5.88 -26.70 0.29
C CYS A 36 -6.99 -26.76 1.34
N LYS A 37 -6.93 -27.67 2.34
CA LYS A 37 -7.91 -27.69 3.43
C LYS A 37 -7.75 -26.52 4.40
N ASN A 38 -6.52 -26.09 4.64
CA ASN A 38 -6.23 -24.91 5.47
C ASN A 38 -6.60 -23.63 4.72
N GLU A 39 -6.28 -23.51 3.42
CA GLU A 39 -6.67 -22.39 2.55
C GLU A 39 -8.20 -22.27 2.44
N ILE A 40 -8.92 -23.38 2.23
CA ILE A 40 -10.39 -23.39 2.24
C ILE A 40 -10.94 -23.03 3.63
N GLY A 41 -10.32 -23.51 4.71
CA GLY A 41 -10.73 -23.17 6.08
C GLY A 41 -10.52 -21.69 6.42
N GLU A 42 -9.39 -21.12 6.00
CA GLU A 42 -9.05 -19.71 6.16
C GLU A 42 -9.96 -18.80 5.33
N LEU A 43 -10.27 -19.17 4.08
CA LEU A 43 -11.23 -18.44 3.22
C LEU A 43 -12.68 -18.51 3.74
N VAL A 44 -13.07 -19.59 4.41
CA VAL A 44 -14.40 -19.68 5.04
C VAL A 44 -14.48 -18.77 6.27
N LEU A 45 -13.42 -18.75 7.09
CA LEU A 45 -13.32 -17.86 8.26
C LEU A 45 -13.23 -16.38 7.85
N SER A 46 -12.54 -16.06 6.74
CA SER A 46 -12.44 -14.71 6.21
C SER A 46 -13.80 -14.17 5.75
N ARG A 47 -14.61 -15.01 5.12
CA ARG A 47 -15.97 -14.65 4.68
C ARG A 47 -16.91 -14.45 5.87
N GLU A 48 -16.82 -15.30 6.89
CA GLU A 48 -17.65 -15.18 8.10
C GLU A 48 -17.42 -13.84 8.81
N LYS A 49 -16.15 -13.41 8.96
CA LYS A 49 -15.80 -12.09 9.50
C LYS A 49 -16.39 -10.94 8.68
N LEU A 50 -16.38 -11.07 7.35
CA LEU A 50 -16.95 -10.07 6.46
C LEU A 50 -18.48 -9.98 6.58
N LEU A 51 -19.15 -11.12 6.79
CA LEU A 51 -20.59 -11.19 7.06
C LEU A 51 -20.93 -10.54 8.40
N GLU A 52 -20.20 -10.86 9.47
CA GLU A 52 -20.36 -10.25 10.80
C GLU A 52 -20.21 -8.72 10.74
N LEU A 53 -19.17 -8.24 10.08
CA LEU A 53 -18.94 -6.81 9.86
C LEU A 53 -20.11 -6.16 9.11
N THR A 54 -20.61 -6.83 8.07
CA THR A 54 -21.74 -6.34 7.27
C THR A 54 -23.01 -6.29 8.11
N ARG A 55 -23.31 -7.30 8.92
CA ARG A 55 -24.46 -7.30 9.86
C ARG A 55 -24.38 -6.11 10.81
N SER A 56 -23.23 -5.89 11.46
CA SER A 56 -23.04 -4.75 12.36
C SER A 56 -23.25 -3.39 11.65
N ASN A 57 -22.84 -3.28 10.39
CA ASN A 57 -23.08 -2.06 9.62
C ASN A 57 -24.56 -1.93 9.22
N LEU A 58 -25.24 -3.02 8.86
CA LEU A 58 -26.67 -3.01 8.54
C LEU A 58 -27.54 -2.67 9.74
N GLU A 59 -27.18 -3.11 10.96
CA GLU A 59 -27.88 -2.70 12.19
C GLU A 59 -27.85 -1.17 12.38
N LYS A 60 -26.69 -0.54 12.15
CA LYS A 60 -26.54 0.94 12.21
C LYS A 60 -27.35 1.64 11.11
N ILE A 61 -27.39 1.04 9.92
CA ILE A 61 -28.17 1.56 8.78
C ILE A 61 -29.67 1.46 9.06
N ALA A 62 -30.13 0.36 9.64
CA ALA A 62 -31.52 0.15 10.01
C ALA A 62 -31.96 1.17 11.09
N ASP A 63 -31.15 1.35 12.14
CA ASP A 63 -31.42 2.38 13.17
C ASP A 63 -31.47 3.78 12.55
N TYR A 64 -30.54 4.11 11.65
CA TYR A 64 -30.55 5.38 10.92
C TYR A 64 -31.78 5.57 10.03
N ALA A 65 -32.30 4.50 9.42
CA ALA A 65 -33.50 4.56 8.58
C ALA A 65 -34.78 4.82 9.41
N GLU A 66 -34.76 4.51 10.70
CA GLU A 66 -35.84 4.79 11.67
C GLU A 66 -35.63 6.10 12.45
N ASP A 67 -34.93 7.08 11.85
CA ASP A 67 -34.55 8.37 12.44
C ASP A 67 -33.59 8.29 13.66
N GLY A 68 -32.93 7.14 13.86
CA GLY A 68 -31.85 6.95 14.82
C GLY A 68 -30.52 7.63 14.39
N PRO A 69 -29.59 7.89 15.33
CA PRO A 69 -28.30 8.49 14.99
C PRO A 69 -27.31 7.43 14.50
N LEU A 70 -26.55 7.73 13.43
CA LEU A 70 -25.34 6.96 13.15
C LEU A 70 -24.28 7.21 14.23
N PRO A 71 -23.37 6.24 14.47
CA PRO A 71 -22.24 6.44 15.37
C PRO A 71 -21.43 7.67 14.99
N LEU A 72 -21.07 8.46 16.00
CA LEU A 72 -20.25 9.65 15.89
C LEU A 72 -19.09 9.53 16.87
N ALA A 73 -17.94 10.10 16.55
CA ALA A 73 -16.87 10.27 17.52
C ALA A 73 -17.35 11.06 18.75
N ASP A 74 -16.73 10.84 19.89
CA ASP A 74 -17.09 11.47 21.16
C ASP A 74 -17.00 13.01 21.07
N ASP A 75 -15.90 13.50 20.49
CA ASP A 75 -15.55 14.91 20.46
C ASP A 75 -15.11 15.39 19.07
N ILE A 76 -15.02 16.71 18.92
CA ILE A 76 -14.30 17.32 17.79
C ILE A 76 -12.78 17.14 17.98
N TYR A 77 -12.04 17.03 16.88
CA TYR A 77 -10.58 16.95 16.91
C TYR A 77 -9.94 18.16 16.24
N ARG A 78 -8.85 18.66 16.81
CA ARG A 78 -8.12 19.83 16.29
C ARG A 78 -6.73 19.41 15.83
N VAL A 79 -6.46 19.59 14.55
CA VAL A 79 -5.16 19.27 13.94
C VAL A 79 -4.42 20.56 13.64
N PRO A 80 -3.19 20.77 14.15
CA PRO A 80 -2.39 21.93 13.81
C PRO A 80 -2.21 22.07 12.29
N THR A 81 -2.48 23.24 11.74
CA THR A 81 -2.35 23.47 10.29
C THR A 81 -0.91 23.33 9.80
N ALA A 82 0.07 23.58 10.69
CA ALA A 82 1.49 23.35 10.45
C ALA A 82 1.79 21.89 10.05
N ASN A 83 0.97 20.91 10.47
CA ASN A 83 1.21 19.51 10.11
C ASN A 83 1.17 19.24 8.59
N TYR A 84 0.58 20.15 7.81
CA TYR A 84 0.43 19.99 6.36
C TYR A 84 1.49 20.73 5.54
N TYR A 85 2.34 21.56 6.15
CA TYR A 85 3.34 22.35 5.41
C TYR A 85 4.69 22.51 6.11
N ASP A 86 4.80 22.14 7.40
CA ASP A 86 6.05 22.27 8.15
C ASP A 86 7.08 21.23 7.68
N PRO A 87 8.27 21.65 7.25
CA PRO A 87 9.31 20.71 6.80
C PRO A 87 9.78 19.76 7.89
N GLY A 88 9.90 20.19 9.15
CA GLY A 88 10.38 19.33 10.25
C GLY A 88 9.38 18.23 10.60
N ARG A 89 8.09 18.54 10.55
CA ARG A 89 7.02 17.55 10.63
C ARG A 89 7.10 16.57 9.46
N TRP A 90 7.24 17.06 8.24
CA TRP A 90 7.34 16.21 7.06
C TRP A 90 8.54 15.27 7.11
N GLU A 91 9.72 15.75 7.49
CA GLU A 91 10.91 14.90 7.70
C GLU A 91 10.64 13.80 8.74
N SER A 92 9.97 14.15 9.84
CA SER A 92 9.58 13.17 10.86
C SER A 92 8.60 12.12 10.31
N GLU A 93 7.63 12.52 9.49
CA GLU A 93 6.72 11.60 8.80
C GLU A 93 7.48 10.71 7.81
N MET A 94 8.45 11.23 7.07
CA MET A 94 9.25 10.42 6.15
C MET A 94 10.04 9.35 6.90
N GLU A 95 10.75 9.73 7.97
CA GLU A 95 11.61 8.81 8.73
C GLU A 95 10.82 7.81 9.58
N LEU A 96 9.74 8.24 10.23
CA LEU A 96 9.05 7.44 11.23
C LEU A 96 7.78 6.75 10.71
N ILE A 97 7.31 7.11 9.51
CA ILE A 97 6.17 6.47 8.84
C ILE A 97 6.63 5.78 7.55
N PHE A 98 6.98 6.53 6.51
CA PHE A 98 7.23 5.94 5.18
C PHE A 98 8.51 5.08 5.12
N LYS A 99 9.55 5.44 5.86
CA LYS A 99 10.82 4.69 5.90
C LYS A 99 10.85 3.58 6.93
N ARG A 100 9.83 3.44 7.78
CA ARG A 100 9.84 2.53 8.93
C ARG A 100 8.71 1.52 8.94
N LEU A 101 7.52 1.90 8.50
CA LEU A 101 6.36 1.02 8.53
C LEU A 101 6.31 0.13 7.29
N PRO A 102 5.58 -1.01 7.35
CA PRO A 102 5.22 -1.75 6.15
C PRO A 102 4.47 -0.85 5.17
N LEU A 103 4.95 -0.83 3.93
CA LEU A 103 4.27 -0.21 2.80
C LEU A 103 3.80 -1.28 1.83
N VAL A 104 2.66 -1.04 1.19
CA VAL A 104 2.32 -1.77 -0.02
C VAL A 104 3.20 -1.25 -1.15
N LEU A 105 4.08 -2.10 -1.67
CA LEU A 105 5.00 -1.76 -2.76
C LEU A 105 4.47 -2.24 -4.12
N GLY A 106 3.62 -3.25 -4.12
CA GLY A 106 2.95 -3.75 -5.32
C GLY A 106 2.03 -4.92 -5.01
N PHE A 107 1.57 -5.58 -6.07
CA PHE A 107 0.66 -6.72 -6.01
C PHE A 107 1.28 -7.94 -6.66
N THR A 108 0.93 -9.12 -6.15
CA THR A 108 1.40 -10.42 -6.64
C THR A 108 1.15 -10.58 -8.15
N SER A 109 -0.01 -10.12 -8.62
CA SER A 109 -0.46 -10.17 -10.01
C SER A 109 0.34 -9.28 -10.97
N GLU A 110 1.13 -8.32 -10.47
CA GLU A 110 2.02 -7.49 -11.30
C GLU A 110 3.28 -8.23 -11.75
N ILE A 111 3.75 -9.20 -10.94
CA ILE A 111 4.99 -9.96 -11.21
C ILE A 111 4.78 -11.48 -11.03
N PRO A 112 3.85 -12.11 -11.76
CA PRO A 112 3.41 -13.49 -11.50
C PRO A 112 4.47 -14.55 -11.85
N LYS A 113 5.40 -14.27 -12.78
CA LYS A 113 6.33 -15.25 -13.31
C LYS A 113 7.74 -15.04 -12.78
N LYS A 114 8.52 -16.12 -12.77
CA LYS A 114 9.96 -16.07 -12.48
C LYS A 114 10.67 -15.02 -13.34
N GLY A 115 11.46 -14.18 -12.69
CA GLY A 115 12.22 -13.11 -13.33
C GLY A 115 11.40 -11.85 -13.59
N ASP A 116 10.07 -11.88 -13.40
CA ASP A 116 9.27 -10.66 -13.43
C ASP A 116 9.74 -9.76 -12.28
N TYR A 117 9.91 -8.49 -12.58
CA TYR A 117 10.34 -7.48 -11.62
C TYR A 117 9.50 -6.21 -11.76
N LYS A 118 9.37 -5.51 -10.64
CA LYS A 118 8.83 -4.15 -10.54
C LYS A 118 9.91 -3.25 -9.95
N ALA A 119 10.25 -2.18 -10.65
CA ALA A 119 11.09 -1.11 -10.15
C ALA A 119 10.24 0.14 -9.92
N LEU A 120 10.46 0.81 -8.80
CA LEU A 120 9.68 1.97 -8.36
C LEU A 120 10.49 2.84 -7.42
N GLU A 121 10.17 4.12 -7.33
CA GLU A 121 10.66 5.00 -6.28
C GLU A 121 9.61 5.18 -5.17
N VAL A 122 10.03 5.06 -3.91
CA VAL A 122 9.16 5.25 -2.74
C VAL A 122 9.86 6.16 -1.74
N ALA A 123 9.28 7.34 -1.49
CA ALA A 123 9.83 8.34 -0.56
C ALA A 123 11.33 8.64 -0.82
N GLY A 124 11.71 8.78 -2.09
CA GLY A 124 13.09 9.05 -2.53
C GLY A 124 14.04 7.86 -2.54
N VAL A 125 13.54 6.64 -2.28
CA VAL A 125 14.33 5.41 -2.32
C VAL A 125 13.96 4.60 -3.57
N PRO A 126 14.88 4.40 -4.53
CA PRO A 126 14.63 3.58 -5.71
C PRO A 126 14.79 2.10 -5.35
N LEU A 127 13.81 1.27 -5.71
CA LEU A 127 13.69 -0.13 -5.34
C LEU A 127 13.56 -1.04 -6.56
N ILE A 128 13.99 -2.30 -6.41
CA ILE A 128 13.68 -3.40 -7.32
C ILE A 128 13.04 -4.52 -6.50
N MET A 129 11.85 -4.95 -6.90
CA MET A 129 11.23 -6.19 -6.44
C MET A 129 11.25 -7.21 -7.56
N VAL A 130 11.63 -8.46 -7.28
CA VAL A 130 11.77 -9.50 -8.31
C VAL A 130 11.28 -10.85 -7.82
N ARG A 131 10.55 -11.58 -8.67
CA ARG A 131 10.18 -12.97 -8.39
C ARG A 131 11.33 -13.91 -8.74
N GLY A 132 11.89 -14.54 -7.72
CA GLY A 132 12.99 -15.49 -7.85
C GLY A 132 12.63 -16.79 -8.55
N LYS A 133 13.63 -17.62 -8.80
CA LYS A 133 13.45 -18.94 -9.42
C LYS A 133 12.67 -19.92 -8.54
N ASP A 134 12.67 -19.67 -7.25
CA ASP A 134 11.97 -20.41 -6.20
C ASP A 134 10.54 -19.90 -5.96
N GLY A 135 10.06 -18.95 -6.78
CA GLY A 135 8.73 -18.37 -6.68
C GLY A 135 8.61 -17.25 -5.63
N ARG A 136 9.62 -17.03 -4.78
CA ARG A 136 9.58 -15.98 -3.74
C ARG A 136 9.92 -14.62 -4.32
N VAL A 137 9.18 -13.59 -3.88
CA VAL A 137 9.54 -12.20 -4.15
C VAL A 137 10.70 -11.77 -3.24
N ARG A 138 11.64 -11.01 -3.80
CA ARG A 138 12.76 -10.38 -3.08
C ARG A 138 12.78 -8.89 -3.42
N GLY A 139 13.18 -8.06 -2.47
CA GLY A 139 13.32 -6.62 -2.65
C GLY A 139 14.75 -6.16 -2.42
N PHE A 140 15.20 -5.19 -3.20
CA PHE A 140 16.52 -4.58 -3.09
C PHE A 140 16.45 -3.07 -3.30
N VAL A 141 17.38 -2.32 -2.71
CA VAL A 141 17.68 -0.96 -3.17
C VAL A 141 18.22 -1.04 -4.60
N ASN A 142 17.67 -0.26 -5.52
CA ASN A 142 18.05 -0.20 -6.93
C ASN A 142 19.36 0.57 -7.11
N MET A 143 20.44 0.07 -6.50
CA MET A 143 21.72 0.73 -6.41
C MET A 143 22.84 -0.30 -6.62
N CYS A 144 23.66 -0.09 -7.64
CA CYS A 144 24.82 -0.93 -7.90
C CYS A 144 25.87 -0.77 -6.80
N SER A 145 26.35 -1.88 -6.25
CA SER A 145 27.35 -1.93 -5.16
C SER A 145 28.74 -1.40 -5.55
N HIS A 146 29.01 -1.18 -6.84
CA HIS A 146 30.26 -0.57 -7.28
C HIS A 146 30.33 0.94 -7.00
N ARG A 147 29.44 1.73 -7.61
CA ARG A 147 29.45 3.21 -7.54
C ARG A 147 28.05 3.83 -7.47
N GLY A 148 27.06 3.04 -7.07
CA GLY A 148 25.73 3.55 -6.79
C GLY A 148 24.86 3.88 -8.00
N ALA A 149 25.26 3.49 -9.21
CA ALA A 149 24.41 3.67 -10.39
C ALA A 149 23.10 2.88 -10.23
N GLN A 150 21.98 3.52 -10.55
CA GLN A 150 20.69 2.85 -10.68
C GLN A 150 20.77 1.77 -11.78
N ILE A 151 20.23 0.59 -11.50
CA ILE A 151 20.45 -0.60 -12.34
C ILE A 151 19.36 -0.73 -13.40
N VAL A 152 18.13 -0.43 -13.04
CA VAL A 152 16.97 -0.46 -13.95
C VAL A 152 16.11 0.78 -13.76
N ASP A 153 15.52 1.26 -14.84
CA ASP A 153 14.50 2.31 -14.79
C ASP A 153 13.23 1.79 -14.11
N GLU A 154 12.41 2.71 -13.60
CA GLU A 154 11.10 2.38 -13.03
C GLU A 154 10.18 1.70 -14.05
N GLY A 155 9.32 0.79 -13.55
CA GLY A 155 8.37 0.05 -14.36
C GLY A 155 8.41 -1.46 -14.13
N LEU A 156 7.73 -2.18 -15.02
CA LEU A 156 7.63 -3.64 -15.00
C LEU A 156 8.52 -4.25 -16.09
N GLY A 157 9.08 -5.42 -15.82
CA GLY A 157 9.82 -6.17 -16.84
C GLY A 157 10.11 -7.61 -16.44
N ASN A 158 10.83 -8.34 -17.29
CA ASN A 158 11.31 -9.69 -16.99
C ASN A 158 12.82 -9.78 -17.28
N LYS A 159 13.60 -10.26 -16.31
CA LYS A 159 15.05 -10.42 -16.44
C LYS A 159 15.53 -11.73 -15.81
N ARG A 160 16.67 -12.24 -16.32
CA ARG A 160 17.38 -13.40 -15.74
C ARG A 160 18.49 -13.00 -14.76
N SER A 161 18.96 -11.76 -14.89
CA SER A 161 19.96 -11.08 -14.07
C SER A 161 19.84 -9.56 -14.30
N PHE A 162 20.40 -8.78 -13.39
CA PHE A 162 20.44 -7.32 -13.45
C PHE A 162 21.87 -6.87 -13.72
N SER A 163 22.14 -6.34 -14.91
CA SER A 163 23.46 -5.80 -15.26
C SER A 163 23.45 -4.29 -15.15
N CYS A 164 24.36 -3.74 -14.35
CA CYS A 164 24.47 -2.30 -14.14
C CYS A 164 24.86 -1.60 -15.46
N PRO A 165 24.13 -0.56 -15.89
CA PRO A 165 24.39 0.12 -17.16
C PRO A 165 25.72 0.88 -17.18
N TYR A 166 26.34 1.12 -16.02
CA TYR A 166 27.57 1.89 -15.94
C TYR A 166 28.83 1.05 -16.25
N HIS A 167 29.01 -0.09 -15.59
CA HIS A 167 30.22 -0.91 -15.73
C HIS A 167 29.93 -2.43 -15.77
N ALA A 168 28.70 -2.82 -16.11
CA ALA A 168 28.28 -4.22 -16.29
C ALA A 168 28.51 -5.16 -15.08
N TRP A 169 28.57 -4.61 -13.87
CA TRP A 169 28.43 -5.42 -12.65
C TRP A 169 27.06 -6.09 -12.67
N THR A 170 27.07 -7.43 -12.64
CA THR A 170 25.88 -8.21 -12.91
C THR A 170 25.47 -9.01 -11.68
N TYR A 171 24.22 -8.83 -11.29
CA TYR A 171 23.60 -9.46 -10.14
C TYR A 171 22.59 -10.50 -10.58
N ASP A 172 22.48 -11.60 -9.86
CA ASP A 172 21.42 -12.58 -10.12
C ASP A 172 20.08 -12.17 -9.47
N LEU A 173 19.05 -13.03 -9.57
CA LEU A 173 17.73 -12.74 -9.00
C LEU A 173 17.69 -12.84 -7.46
N THR A 174 18.76 -13.31 -6.83
CA THR A 174 18.93 -13.30 -5.37
C THR A 174 19.69 -12.07 -4.89
N GLY A 175 20.17 -11.24 -5.82
CA GLY A 175 20.93 -10.03 -5.54
C GLY A 175 22.44 -10.28 -5.41
N GLU A 176 22.91 -11.52 -5.56
CA GLU A 176 24.34 -11.83 -5.48
C GLU A 176 25.08 -11.30 -6.72
N LEU A 177 26.28 -10.74 -6.51
CA LEU A 177 27.17 -10.33 -7.59
C LEU A 177 27.77 -11.57 -8.26
N ILE A 178 27.44 -11.79 -9.53
CA ILE A 178 27.85 -12.99 -10.28
C ILE A 178 28.84 -12.71 -11.41
N ALA A 179 29.04 -11.45 -11.81
CA ALA A 179 30.06 -11.09 -12.79
C ALA A 179 30.52 -9.63 -12.65
N ILE A 180 31.81 -9.42 -12.87
CA ILE A 180 32.47 -8.12 -13.03
C ILE A 180 33.08 -8.09 -14.43
N LEU A 181 32.88 -6.99 -15.17
CA LEU A 181 33.52 -6.79 -16.47
C LEU A 181 35.04 -6.71 -16.29
N ASP A 182 35.78 -7.43 -17.12
CA ASP A 182 37.25 -7.53 -17.07
C ASP A 182 37.78 -7.85 -15.66
N GLU A 183 37.17 -8.84 -14.99
CA GLU A 183 37.50 -9.26 -13.62
C GLU A 183 39.01 -9.48 -13.41
N GLN A 184 39.71 -10.02 -14.41
CA GLN A 184 41.17 -10.22 -14.35
C GLN A 184 41.97 -8.92 -14.18
N ASP A 185 41.45 -7.80 -14.70
CA ASP A 185 42.08 -6.47 -14.66
C ASP A 185 41.57 -5.62 -13.48
N PHE A 186 40.40 -5.97 -12.93
CA PHE A 186 39.79 -5.25 -11.80
C PHE A 186 40.55 -5.46 -10.47
N GLY A 187 41.09 -6.67 -10.27
CA GLY A 187 41.77 -7.09 -9.05
C GLY A 187 40.89 -7.93 -8.12
N GLU A 188 41.46 -8.40 -7.01
CA GLU A 188 40.77 -9.29 -6.06
C GLU A 188 39.75 -8.51 -5.21
N VAL A 189 38.47 -8.90 -5.30
CA VAL A 189 37.41 -8.42 -4.41
C VAL A 189 36.59 -9.60 -3.86
N ASP A 190 36.07 -9.43 -2.65
CA ASP A 190 35.13 -10.39 -2.07
C ASP A 190 33.71 -10.09 -2.58
N ALA A 191 33.30 -10.77 -3.64
CA ALA A 191 31.96 -10.62 -4.22
C ALA A 191 30.82 -10.90 -3.23
N SER A 192 31.06 -11.70 -2.19
CA SER A 192 30.04 -11.98 -1.16
C SER A 192 29.67 -10.75 -0.32
N CYS A 193 30.53 -9.73 -0.31
CA CYS A 193 30.28 -8.45 0.34
C CYS A 193 29.59 -7.42 -0.58
N LEU A 194 29.42 -7.75 -1.86
CA LEU A 194 29.13 -6.79 -2.92
C LEU A 194 27.82 -7.08 -3.66
N GLY A 195 26.93 -7.89 -3.09
CA GLY A 195 25.57 -8.05 -3.59
C GLY A 195 24.71 -6.79 -3.45
N LEU A 196 23.52 -6.81 -4.04
CA LEU A 196 22.52 -5.75 -3.87
C LEU A 196 22.08 -5.67 -2.41
N THR A 197 21.77 -4.45 -1.94
CA THR A 197 21.31 -4.25 -0.56
C THR A 197 19.85 -4.69 -0.43
N PRO A 198 19.55 -5.75 0.36
CA PRO A 198 18.18 -6.23 0.49
C PRO A 198 17.33 -5.30 1.36
N ILE A 199 16.03 -5.28 1.06
CA ILE A 199 15.00 -4.76 1.95
C ILE A 199 14.15 -5.91 2.48
N ASN A 200 13.56 -5.74 3.66
CA ASN A 200 12.62 -6.73 4.18
C ASN A 200 11.31 -6.65 3.39
N ILE A 201 10.88 -7.79 2.86
CA ILE A 201 9.71 -7.92 1.99
C ILE A 201 8.93 -9.19 2.35
N GLU A 202 7.61 -9.12 2.25
CA GLU A 202 6.70 -10.24 2.49
C GLU A 202 5.56 -10.20 1.48
N GLU A 203 5.16 -11.37 0.97
CA GLU A 203 4.01 -11.53 0.09
C GLU A 203 2.87 -12.16 0.90
N LYS A 204 1.77 -11.42 1.09
CA LYS A 204 0.62 -11.82 1.91
C LYS A 204 -0.67 -11.27 1.30
N VAL A 205 -1.71 -12.10 1.20
CA VAL A 205 -3.05 -11.76 0.65
C VAL A 205 -3.02 -11.06 -0.72
N GLY A 206 -2.14 -11.52 -1.62
CA GLY A 206 -1.98 -10.95 -2.97
C GLY A 206 -1.25 -9.60 -3.01
N ILE A 207 -0.71 -9.14 -1.88
CA ILE A 207 -0.01 -7.86 -1.71
C ILE A 207 1.47 -8.13 -1.40
N ILE A 208 2.35 -7.32 -2.01
CA ILE A 208 3.78 -7.30 -1.74
C ILE A 208 4.07 -6.15 -0.77
N TRP A 209 4.34 -6.51 0.48
CA TRP A 209 4.65 -5.63 1.61
C TRP A 209 6.14 -5.45 1.75
N GLY A 210 6.62 -4.24 2.02
CA GLY A 210 8.03 -4.02 2.30
C GLY A 210 8.33 -2.79 3.14
N CYS A 211 9.50 -2.78 3.78
CA CYS A 211 10.05 -1.60 4.43
C CYS A 211 11.22 -1.11 3.59
N ILE A 212 11.18 0.16 3.18
CA ILE A 212 12.14 0.70 2.20
C ILE A 212 13.52 0.97 2.80
N THR A 213 13.65 0.92 4.13
CA THR A 213 14.92 1.05 4.84
C THR A 213 15.53 -0.33 5.09
N PRO A 214 16.74 -0.61 4.57
CA PRO A 214 17.42 -1.88 4.82
C PRO A 214 17.57 -2.19 6.32
N GLY A 215 17.27 -3.45 6.68
CA GLY A 215 17.41 -3.95 8.06
C GLY A 215 16.27 -3.59 9.03
N VAL A 216 15.23 -2.88 8.57
CA VAL A 216 14.04 -2.62 9.39
C VAL A 216 13.06 -3.80 9.29
N GLU A 217 12.68 -4.36 10.43
CA GLU A 217 11.68 -5.43 10.54
C GLU A 217 10.28 -4.95 10.17
N LEU A 218 9.51 -5.77 9.45
CA LEU A 218 8.15 -5.41 9.02
C LEU A 218 7.15 -5.40 10.16
N HIS A 219 7.24 -6.36 11.09
CA HIS A 219 6.21 -6.59 12.12
C HIS A 219 4.79 -6.62 11.53
N LEU A 220 4.64 -7.29 10.37
CA LEU A 220 3.46 -7.16 9.50
C LEU A 220 2.15 -7.57 10.21
N ASP A 221 2.15 -8.69 10.93
CA ASP A 221 0.96 -9.16 11.65
C ASP A 221 0.50 -8.17 12.73
N ALA A 222 1.46 -7.57 13.46
CA ALA A 222 1.16 -6.56 14.48
C ALA A 222 0.63 -5.26 13.85
N PHE A 223 1.18 -4.88 12.68
CA PHE A 223 0.72 -3.72 11.93
C PHE A 223 -0.70 -3.90 11.39
N LEU A 224 -1.00 -5.07 10.81
CA LEU A 224 -2.29 -5.37 10.19
C LEU A 224 -3.40 -5.59 11.22
N ALA A 225 -3.08 -6.01 12.44
CA ALA A 225 -4.07 -6.19 13.52
C ALA A 225 -5.30 -7.04 13.10
N GLY A 226 -5.05 -8.11 12.33
CA GLY A 226 -6.08 -9.01 11.80
C GLY A 226 -6.87 -8.48 10.59
N TYR A 227 -6.48 -7.34 10.02
CA TYR A 227 -7.10 -6.76 8.83
C TYR A 227 -6.90 -7.59 7.56
N ASP A 228 -5.81 -8.36 7.51
CA ASP A 228 -5.51 -9.31 6.43
C ASP A 228 -6.61 -10.34 6.19
N ASP A 229 -7.29 -10.79 7.24
CA ASP A 229 -8.41 -11.71 7.08
C ASP A 229 -9.54 -11.09 6.25
N LEU A 230 -9.75 -9.78 6.36
CA LEU A 230 -10.75 -9.09 5.54
C LEU A 230 -10.19 -8.78 4.15
N LEU A 231 -8.93 -8.33 4.06
CA LEU A 231 -8.27 -8.03 2.79
C LEU A 231 -8.20 -9.25 1.86
N ALA A 232 -8.07 -10.46 2.40
CA ALA A 232 -8.09 -11.70 1.63
C ALA A 232 -9.32 -11.84 0.73
N ASN A 233 -10.48 -11.31 1.16
CA ASN A 233 -11.73 -11.37 0.37
C ASN A 233 -11.68 -10.50 -0.91
N HIS A 234 -10.72 -9.57 -1.04
CA HIS A 234 -10.53 -8.84 -2.30
C HIS A 234 -9.97 -9.72 -3.41
N ASP A 235 -9.32 -10.84 -3.08
CA ASP A 235 -8.76 -11.80 -4.04
C ASP A 235 -7.76 -11.14 -5.01
N LEU A 236 -6.88 -10.28 -4.48
CA LEU A 236 -5.96 -9.45 -5.26
C LEU A 236 -4.94 -10.27 -6.07
N GLU A 237 -4.64 -11.49 -5.62
CA GLU A 237 -3.72 -12.40 -6.31
C GLU A 237 -4.26 -12.88 -7.66
N ASN A 238 -5.58 -13.04 -7.79
CA ASN A 238 -6.24 -13.58 -8.99
C ASN A 238 -6.84 -12.49 -9.89
N CYS A 239 -6.64 -11.21 -9.53
CA CYS A 239 -7.13 -10.10 -10.34
C CYS A 239 -6.24 -9.82 -11.56
N VAL A 240 -6.87 -9.32 -12.63
CA VAL A 240 -6.20 -8.95 -13.89
C VAL A 240 -5.86 -7.47 -13.87
N PHE A 241 -4.59 -7.11 -14.02
CA PHE A 241 -4.19 -5.70 -14.14
C PHE A 241 -4.65 -5.11 -15.48
N VAL A 242 -5.47 -4.05 -15.42
CA VAL A 242 -6.10 -3.40 -16.59
C VAL A 242 -5.66 -1.95 -16.80
N GLY A 243 -4.49 -1.62 -16.23
CA GLY A 243 -3.77 -0.38 -16.47
C GLY A 243 -3.63 0.51 -15.23
N GLN A 244 -2.90 1.60 -15.40
CA GLN A 244 -2.66 2.59 -14.35
C GLN A 244 -2.65 4.01 -14.90
N GLN A 245 -2.76 4.98 -13.99
CA GLN A 245 -2.50 6.40 -14.25
C GLN A 245 -1.88 7.05 -13.01
N THR A 246 -1.10 8.10 -13.21
CA THR A 246 -0.41 8.82 -12.13
C THR A 246 -0.92 10.25 -12.05
N LEU A 247 -1.22 10.72 -10.84
CA LEU A 247 -1.67 12.07 -10.54
C LEU A 247 -0.74 12.72 -9.52
N MET A 248 -0.44 13.99 -9.71
CA MET A 248 0.25 14.81 -8.71
C MET A 248 -0.82 15.48 -7.83
N GLY A 249 -0.66 15.37 -6.52
CA GLY A 249 -1.62 15.82 -5.52
C GLY A 249 -1.01 16.78 -4.49
N PRO A 250 -1.83 17.22 -3.52
CA PRO A 250 -1.40 18.04 -2.39
C PRO A 250 -0.55 17.24 -1.39
N ASN A 251 -0.34 17.77 -0.17
CA ASN A 251 0.28 16.99 0.91
C ASN A 251 -0.44 15.63 1.07
N TRP A 252 0.32 14.56 1.30
CA TRP A 252 -0.22 13.20 1.39
C TRP A 252 -1.38 13.09 2.39
N LYS A 253 -1.36 13.82 3.51
CA LYS A 253 -2.47 13.79 4.49
C LYS A 253 -3.74 14.43 3.95
N VAL A 254 -3.64 15.53 3.19
CA VAL A 254 -4.80 16.15 2.53
C VAL A 254 -5.43 15.19 1.51
N ALA A 255 -4.59 14.47 0.75
CA ALA A 255 -5.08 13.45 -0.18
C ALA A 255 -5.71 12.26 0.56
N PHE A 256 -5.09 11.80 1.66
CA PHE A 256 -5.58 10.67 2.45
C PHE A 256 -6.90 11.00 3.17
N ASP A 257 -7.04 12.22 3.73
CA ASP A 257 -8.27 12.72 4.33
C ASP A 257 -9.46 12.52 3.38
N GLY A 258 -9.29 12.85 2.09
CA GLY A 258 -10.31 12.67 1.07
C GLY A 258 -10.74 11.21 0.84
N TYR A 259 -9.90 10.21 1.11
CA TYR A 259 -10.28 8.80 0.98
C TYR A 259 -11.16 8.29 2.13
N ILE A 260 -11.14 8.97 3.28
CA ILE A 260 -11.80 8.53 4.52
C ILE A 260 -12.83 9.53 5.05
N ASP A 261 -13.11 10.59 4.30
CA ASP A 261 -14.16 11.57 4.60
C ASP A 261 -15.27 11.49 3.55
N PHE A 262 -16.48 11.06 3.93
CA PHE A 262 -17.62 11.15 3.00
C PHE A 262 -18.44 12.43 3.16
N TYR A 263 -18.08 13.32 4.10
CA TYR A 263 -18.84 14.54 4.37
C TYR A 263 -18.88 15.47 3.15
N HIS A 264 -17.81 15.52 2.36
CA HIS A 264 -17.73 16.35 1.17
C HIS A 264 -18.47 15.79 -0.06
N LEU A 265 -18.78 14.49 -0.11
CA LEU A 265 -19.20 13.85 -1.36
C LEU A 265 -20.38 14.54 -2.06
N PRO A 266 -21.50 14.88 -1.36
CA PRO A 266 -22.65 15.47 -2.05
C PRO A 266 -22.41 16.90 -2.54
N ILE A 267 -21.40 17.58 -1.98
CA ILE A 267 -21.13 18.99 -2.23
C ILE A 267 -20.02 19.17 -3.26
N LEU A 268 -18.89 18.50 -3.05
CA LEU A 268 -17.72 18.58 -3.93
C LEU A 268 -18.02 17.93 -5.28
N HIS A 269 -18.62 16.73 -5.26
CA HIS A 269 -18.92 15.93 -6.45
C HIS A 269 -20.32 16.19 -7.02
N LYS A 270 -20.94 17.34 -6.72
CA LYS A 270 -22.31 17.66 -7.14
C LYS A 270 -22.55 17.63 -8.66
N ASN A 271 -21.48 17.78 -9.46
CA ASN A 271 -21.52 17.76 -10.92
C ASN A 271 -21.17 16.38 -11.49
N THR A 272 -20.77 15.43 -10.66
CA THR A 272 -20.39 14.06 -11.03
C THR A 272 -21.33 13.06 -10.35
N PHE A 273 -20.89 12.41 -9.27
CA PHE A 273 -21.66 11.35 -8.60
C PHE A 273 -22.30 11.79 -7.27
N GLY A 274 -22.06 13.01 -6.81
CA GLY A 274 -22.47 13.48 -5.48
C GLY A 274 -23.98 13.38 -5.21
N SER A 275 -24.83 13.45 -6.24
CA SER A 275 -26.28 13.27 -6.08
C SER A 275 -26.71 11.84 -5.71
N GLN A 276 -25.81 10.86 -5.85
CA GLN A 276 -26.06 9.45 -5.53
C GLN A 276 -25.56 9.07 -4.13
N TYR A 277 -24.89 9.98 -3.44
CA TYR A 277 -24.26 9.76 -2.14
C TYR A 277 -24.82 10.72 -1.09
N ASN A 278 -24.76 10.30 0.16
CA ASN A 278 -25.02 11.17 1.31
C ASN A 278 -23.69 11.56 1.98
N ASN A 279 -23.78 12.42 2.99
CA ASN A 279 -22.63 12.91 3.74
C ASN A 279 -22.40 12.15 5.06
N LYS A 280 -22.85 10.89 5.13
CA LYS A 280 -22.79 10.05 6.31
C LYS A 280 -21.80 8.91 6.11
N SER A 281 -21.15 8.54 7.20
CA SER A 281 -20.11 7.51 7.23
C SER A 281 -20.33 6.57 8.39
N ILE A 282 -20.06 5.30 8.16
CA ILE A 282 -19.83 4.30 9.21
C ILE A 282 -18.37 3.88 9.07
N PHE A 283 -17.64 3.94 10.18
CA PHE A 283 -16.22 3.62 10.23
C PHE A 283 -15.98 2.24 10.84
N ASN A 284 -15.09 1.48 10.24
CA ASN A 284 -14.52 0.25 10.79
C ASN A 284 -12.99 0.39 10.75
N TYR A 285 -12.29 -0.13 11.76
CA TYR A 285 -10.85 0.10 11.88
C TYR A 285 -10.10 -1.08 12.51
N TRP A 286 -8.85 -1.26 12.08
CA TRP A 286 -7.92 -2.30 12.55
C TRP A 286 -6.54 -1.67 12.65
N GLY A 287 -6.07 -1.44 13.87
CA GLY A 287 -4.88 -0.62 14.08
C GLY A 287 -5.02 0.72 13.33
N PRO A 288 -4.06 1.09 12.46
CA PRO A 288 -4.11 2.32 11.65
C PRO A 288 -4.95 2.21 10.37
N HIS A 289 -5.45 1.02 10.03
CA HIS A 289 -6.22 0.77 8.81
C HIS A 289 -7.71 1.03 9.02
N GLN A 290 -8.40 1.45 7.96
CA GLN A 290 -9.79 1.87 8.05
C GLN A 290 -10.59 1.43 6.84
N ARG A 291 -11.87 1.12 7.05
CA ARG A 291 -12.89 1.03 6.02
C ARG A 291 -13.99 2.04 6.34
N VAL A 292 -14.37 2.82 5.34
CA VAL A 292 -15.50 3.74 5.42
C VAL A 292 -16.61 3.28 4.46
N VAL A 293 -17.83 3.19 4.98
CA VAL A 293 -19.03 2.84 4.20
C VAL A 293 -20.11 3.91 4.38
N ALA A 294 -20.92 4.12 3.35
CA ALA A 294 -22.07 5.01 3.39
C ALA A 294 -23.36 4.19 3.57
N PRO A 295 -24.38 4.70 4.28
CA PRO A 295 -25.73 4.13 4.28
C PRO A 295 -26.41 4.45 2.93
N ASP A 296 -25.96 3.83 1.85
CA ASP A 296 -26.49 4.02 0.50
C ASP A 296 -27.18 2.76 -0.04
N HIS A 297 -27.77 2.91 -1.23
CA HIS A 297 -28.54 1.85 -1.91
C HIS A 297 -27.83 0.49 -1.96
N ARG A 298 -26.50 0.45 -2.03
CA ARG A 298 -25.73 -0.80 -2.11
C ARG A 298 -25.87 -1.62 -0.83
N LEU A 299 -25.91 -0.98 0.33
CA LEU A 299 -26.07 -1.65 1.62
C LEU A 299 -27.54 -1.72 2.05
N THR A 300 -28.35 -0.70 1.80
CA THR A 300 -29.76 -0.72 2.23
C THR A 300 -30.56 -1.81 1.53
N GLU A 301 -30.25 -2.14 0.26
CA GLU A 301 -30.86 -3.27 -0.46
C GLU A 301 -30.63 -4.62 0.24
N LEU A 302 -29.56 -4.77 1.05
CA LEU A 302 -29.27 -6.03 1.75
C LEU A 302 -30.22 -6.28 2.93
N LEU A 303 -30.87 -5.24 3.46
CA LEU A 303 -31.82 -5.38 4.58
C LEU A 303 -33.03 -6.25 4.20
N ASP A 304 -33.39 -6.25 2.91
CA ASP A 304 -34.54 -6.97 2.37
C ASP A 304 -34.16 -8.34 1.77
N LEU A 305 -32.88 -8.73 1.82
CA LEU A 305 -32.36 -9.96 1.21
C LEU A 305 -31.87 -10.93 2.29
N PRO A 306 -32.11 -12.25 2.13
CA PRO A 306 -31.48 -13.23 3.01
C PRO A 306 -29.96 -13.19 2.80
N GLU A 307 -29.22 -13.47 3.86
CA GLU A 307 -27.75 -13.36 3.88
C GLU A 307 -27.04 -14.21 2.82
N GLU A 308 -27.62 -15.36 2.47
CA GLU A 308 -27.13 -16.25 1.42
C GLU A 308 -27.11 -15.59 0.03
N ASP A 309 -27.94 -14.56 -0.18
CA ASP A 309 -28.02 -13.78 -1.42
C ASP A 309 -27.10 -12.54 -1.39
N TRP A 310 -26.37 -12.29 -0.30
CA TRP A 310 -25.44 -11.17 -0.22
C TRP A 310 -24.19 -11.44 -1.08
N SER A 311 -24.18 -10.82 -2.26
CA SER A 311 -23.03 -10.88 -3.17
C SER A 311 -21.76 -10.31 -2.53
N GLU A 312 -20.61 -10.92 -2.84
CA GLU A 312 -19.30 -10.48 -2.35
C GLU A 312 -19.00 -9.00 -2.64
N THR A 313 -19.39 -8.52 -3.82
CA THR A 313 -19.24 -7.11 -4.21
C THR A 313 -19.92 -6.15 -3.22
N ARG A 314 -21.09 -6.53 -2.68
CA ARG A 314 -21.80 -5.72 -1.69
C ARG A 314 -21.12 -5.79 -0.33
N LEU A 315 -20.65 -6.98 0.06
CA LEU A 315 -19.89 -7.19 1.29
C LEU A 315 -18.59 -6.40 1.34
N LEU A 316 -17.94 -6.20 0.19
CA LEU A 316 -16.71 -5.42 0.03
C LEU A 316 -16.93 -3.92 -0.25
N SER A 317 -18.18 -3.44 -0.20
CA SER A 317 -18.49 -2.04 -0.51
C SER A 317 -17.79 -1.03 0.41
N GLY A 318 -17.67 0.21 -0.06
CA GLY A 318 -16.97 1.28 0.65
C GLY A 318 -15.55 1.50 0.17
N VAL A 319 -14.82 2.35 0.89
CA VAL A 319 -13.41 2.63 0.65
C VAL A 319 -12.60 1.99 1.76
N TRP A 320 -11.67 1.11 1.37
CA TRP A 320 -10.75 0.43 2.26
C TRP A 320 -9.39 1.12 2.18
N THR A 321 -8.78 1.43 3.31
CA THR A 321 -7.47 2.04 3.36
C THR A 321 -6.47 1.13 4.05
N ILE A 322 -5.26 1.07 3.51
CA ILE A 322 -4.09 0.52 4.19
C ILE A 322 -3.18 1.71 4.42
N PHE A 323 -3.21 2.24 5.65
CA PHE A 323 -2.28 3.29 6.06
C PHE A 323 -0.82 2.85 5.82
N PRO A 324 0.08 3.76 5.38
CA PRO A 324 -0.19 5.15 5.03
C PRO A 324 -0.51 5.37 3.56
N ASN A 325 -0.40 4.36 2.70
CA ASN A 325 -0.20 4.59 1.26
C ASN A 325 -1.22 3.95 0.32
N ILE A 326 -2.32 3.36 0.79
CA ILE A 326 -3.32 2.72 -0.09
C ILE A 326 -4.75 3.13 0.24
N SER A 327 -5.52 3.36 -0.83
CA SER A 327 -6.98 3.34 -0.85
C SER A 327 -7.48 2.37 -1.92
N ILE A 328 -8.48 1.54 -1.61
CA ILE A 328 -9.12 0.56 -2.49
C ILE A 328 -10.60 0.91 -2.59
N ALA A 329 -11.07 1.10 -3.82
CA ALA A 329 -12.48 1.32 -4.13
C ALA A 329 -12.91 0.43 -5.30
N SER A 330 -14.09 -0.18 -5.18
CA SER A 330 -14.64 -1.10 -6.17
C SER A 330 -15.74 -0.42 -7.01
N PHE A 331 -15.71 -0.67 -8.31
CA PHE A 331 -16.64 -0.10 -9.29
C PHE A 331 -17.23 -1.22 -10.15
N TYR A 332 -18.53 -1.11 -10.43
CA TYR A 332 -19.19 -1.97 -11.39
C TYR A 332 -19.12 -1.32 -12.77
N VAL A 333 -18.65 -2.06 -13.76
CA VAL A 333 -18.63 -1.64 -15.17
C VAL A 333 -19.64 -2.48 -15.95
N GLY A 334 -20.40 -1.86 -16.86
CA GLY A 334 -21.42 -2.55 -17.66
C GLY A 334 -22.76 -2.74 -16.96
N ASP A 335 -23.63 -3.56 -17.56
CA ASP A 335 -24.95 -3.91 -17.01
C ASP A 335 -24.94 -5.30 -16.36
N ARG A 336 -26.02 -5.67 -15.65
CA ARG A 336 -26.14 -6.96 -14.93
C ARG A 336 -25.85 -8.22 -15.78
N SER A 337 -25.92 -8.13 -17.11
CA SER A 337 -25.74 -9.27 -18.03
C SER A 337 -24.37 -9.34 -18.70
N SER A 338 -23.66 -8.22 -18.78
CA SER A 338 -22.39 -8.08 -19.50
C SER A 338 -21.35 -7.25 -18.76
N GLY A 339 -21.55 -7.06 -17.46
CA GLY A 339 -20.71 -6.25 -16.59
C GLY A 339 -19.81 -7.06 -15.67
N GLY A 340 -18.95 -6.36 -14.95
CA GLY A 340 -18.01 -6.94 -14.02
C GLY A 340 -17.52 -5.93 -12.99
N VAL A 341 -16.74 -6.40 -12.02
CA VAL A 341 -16.18 -5.57 -10.96
C VAL A 341 -14.73 -5.26 -11.26
N ILE A 342 -14.39 -3.97 -11.22
CA ILE A 342 -13.00 -3.51 -11.17
C ILE A 342 -12.71 -2.86 -9.82
N MET A 343 -11.48 -2.98 -9.37
CA MET A 343 -10.95 -2.27 -8.23
C MET A 343 -10.00 -1.18 -8.72
N GLN A 344 -10.19 0.03 -8.22
CA GLN A 344 -9.16 1.06 -8.24
C GLN A 344 -8.38 0.97 -6.93
N ILE A 345 -7.07 0.81 -7.05
CA ILE A 345 -6.14 0.91 -5.94
C ILE A 345 -5.31 2.17 -6.14
N SER A 346 -5.47 3.15 -5.26
CA SER A 346 -4.69 4.38 -5.25
C SER A 346 -3.50 4.22 -4.30
N GLN A 347 -2.29 4.09 -4.85
CA GLN A 347 -1.06 4.12 -4.08
C GLN A 347 -0.56 5.55 -3.96
N LEU A 348 -0.70 6.11 -2.75
CA LEU A 348 -0.37 7.49 -2.42
C LEU A 348 1.03 7.57 -1.80
N LEU A 349 1.93 8.33 -2.41
CA LEU A 349 3.31 8.50 -1.98
C LEU A 349 3.64 9.98 -1.78
N PRO A 350 4.37 10.35 -0.72
CA PRO A 350 4.87 11.71 -0.55
C PRO A 350 5.85 12.04 -1.68
N ALA A 351 5.82 13.28 -2.14
CA ALA A 351 6.84 13.79 -3.07
C ALA A 351 8.12 14.18 -2.31
N ASP A 352 8.95 15.03 -2.91
CA ASP A 352 10.22 15.52 -2.34
C ASP A 352 10.07 16.69 -1.34
N ASN A 353 8.83 17.09 -1.03
CA ASN A 353 8.55 18.27 -0.21
C ASN A 353 7.20 18.11 0.55
N PRO A 354 6.92 18.95 1.56
CA PRO A 354 5.70 18.84 2.37
C PRO A 354 4.41 19.19 1.63
N ASP A 355 4.44 19.73 0.42
CA ASP A 355 3.24 20.25 -0.24
C ASP A 355 2.59 19.31 -1.21
N THR A 356 3.34 18.31 -1.68
CA THR A 356 2.92 17.51 -2.82
C THR A 356 3.05 16.03 -2.55
N SER A 357 2.26 15.27 -3.29
CA SER A 357 2.27 13.83 -3.32
C SER A 357 2.10 13.34 -4.76
N PHE A 358 2.37 12.06 -4.97
CA PHE A 358 2.01 11.34 -6.17
C PHE A 358 1.03 10.23 -5.83
N THR A 359 0.09 9.97 -6.73
CA THR A 359 -0.87 8.89 -6.59
C THR A 359 -0.88 8.05 -7.85
N HIS A 360 -0.45 6.79 -7.73
CA HIS A 360 -0.60 5.78 -8.77
C HIS A 360 -1.96 5.10 -8.59
N GLN A 361 -2.90 5.40 -9.48
CA GLN A 361 -4.18 4.70 -9.56
C GLN A 361 -4.01 3.50 -10.47
N MET A 362 -3.92 2.32 -9.86
CA MET A 362 -3.85 1.02 -10.52
C MET A 362 -5.25 0.41 -10.59
N TYR A 363 -5.57 -0.26 -11.69
CA TYR A 363 -6.88 -0.86 -11.91
C TYR A 363 -6.76 -2.36 -12.12
N PHE A 364 -7.63 -3.09 -11.43
CA PHE A 364 -7.64 -4.55 -11.40
C PHE A 364 -9.05 -5.06 -11.67
N ALA A 365 -9.23 -5.93 -12.65
CA ALA A 365 -10.51 -6.59 -12.92
C ALA A 365 -10.58 -7.93 -12.18
N LYS A 366 -11.73 -8.22 -11.55
CA LYS A 366 -12.01 -9.54 -10.93
C LYS A 366 -12.47 -10.60 -11.94
N PHE A 367 -12.22 -10.35 -13.22
CA PHE A 367 -12.62 -11.17 -14.36
C PHE A 367 -11.66 -10.90 -15.52
N GLU A 368 -11.63 -11.78 -16.52
CA GLU A 368 -10.86 -11.58 -17.75
C GLU A 368 -11.65 -10.67 -18.70
N PRO A 369 -11.21 -9.41 -18.95
CA PRO A 369 -11.95 -8.49 -19.79
C PRO A 369 -11.72 -8.78 -21.28
N ASP A 370 -12.80 -8.75 -22.05
CA ASP A 370 -12.74 -8.65 -23.51
C ASP A 370 -12.65 -7.18 -23.98
N GLU A 371 -12.64 -6.95 -25.29
CA GLU A 371 -12.55 -5.60 -25.89
C GLU A 371 -13.68 -4.67 -25.41
N LYS A 372 -14.92 -5.16 -25.30
CA LYS A 372 -16.06 -4.35 -24.85
C LYS A 372 -15.92 -3.98 -23.37
N HIS A 373 -15.47 -4.93 -22.54
CA HIS A 373 -15.19 -4.63 -21.14
C HIS A 373 -14.08 -3.58 -21.03
N MET A 374 -13.03 -3.65 -21.84
CA MET A 374 -11.93 -2.67 -21.83
C MET A 374 -12.39 -1.25 -22.17
N GLU A 375 -13.36 -1.07 -23.07
CA GLU A 375 -13.95 0.26 -23.35
C GLU A 375 -14.67 0.85 -22.12
N LEU A 376 -15.46 0.02 -21.42
CA LEU A 376 -16.17 0.42 -20.20
C LEU A 376 -15.19 0.72 -19.06
N ILE A 377 -14.16 -0.12 -18.91
CA ILE A 377 -13.09 0.07 -17.92
C ILE A 377 -12.36 1.39 -18.18
N ASN A 378 -12.00 1.69 -19.43
CA ASN A 378 -11.34 2.94 -19.77
C ASN A 378 -12.24 4.15 -19.50
N THR A 379 -13.55 4.05 -19.78
CA THR A 379 -14.51 5.11 -19.43
C THR A 379 -14.55 5.35 -17.92
N GLN A 380 -14.60 4.28 -17.11
CA GLN A 380 -14.57 4.39 -15.65
C GLN A 380 -13.24 4.98 -15.14
N LYS A 381 -12.11 4.59 -15.75
CA LYS A 381 -10.77 5.12 -15.41
C LYS A 381 -10.67 6.62 -15.66
N GLU A 382 -11.20 7.11 -16.77
CA GLU A 382 -11.23 8.55 -17.09
C GLU A 382 -12.14 9.33 -16.13
N LEU A 383 -13.31 8.77 -15.79
CA LEU A 383 -14.18 9.39 -14.78
C LEU A 383 -13.48 9.48 -13.42
N ASN A 384 -12.85 8.39 -12.97
CA ASN A 384 -12.11 8.36 -11.72
C ASN A 384 -10.92 9.32 -11.73
N ARG A 385 -10.21 9.41 -12.86
CA ARG A 385 -9.13 10.38 -13.07
C ARG A 385 -9.65 11.81 -12.93
N TYR A 386 -10.76 12.11 -13.58
CA TYR A 386 -11.38 13.43 -13.58
C TYR A 386 -11.80 13.83 -12.16
N VAL A 387 -12.53 12.97 -11.45
CA VAL A 387 -12.94 13.21 -10.05
C VAL A 387 -11.71 13.54 -9.19
N VAL A 388 -10.70 12.67 -9.20
CA VAL A 388 -9.55 12.86 -8.32
C VAL A 388 -8.72 14.08 -8.73
N ALA A 389 -8.44 14.28 -10.03
CA ALA A 389 -7.60 15.39 -10.48
C ALA A 389 -8.31 16.76 -10.38
N GLU A 390 -9.55 16.82 -10.87
CA GLU A 390 -10.26 18.09 -11.13
C GLU A 390 -11.21 18.49 -10.00
N GLU A 391 -11.59 17.57 -9.11
CA GLU A 391 -12.44 17.88 -7.95
C GLU A 391 -11.65 17.77 -6.64
N ASP A 392 -11.12 16.58 -6.32
CA ASP A 392 -10.43 16.33 -5.04
C ASP A 392 -9.10 17.06 -4.95
N TYR A 393 -8.16 16.77 -5.84
CA TYR A 393 -6.81 17.34 -5.81
C TYR A 393 -6.83 18.80 -6.23
N PHE A 394 -7.74 19.22 -7.10
CA PHE A 394 -7.98 20.65 -7.33
C PHE A 394 -8.30 21.38 -6.03
N THR A 395 -9.20 20.83 -5.20
CA THR A 395 -9.55 21.39 -3.90
C THR A 395 -8.40 21.28 -2.91
N GLY A 396 -7.78 20.11 -2.80
CA GLY A 396 -6.65 19.85 -1.92
C GLY A 396 -5.44 20.75 -2.19
N ASN A 397 -5.11 21.01 -3.45
CA ASN A 397 -4.04 21.93 -3.83
C ASN A 397 -4.34 23.38 -3.41
N ARG A 398 -5.62 23.78 -3.40
CA ARG A 398 -6.06 25.08 -2.89
C ARG A 398 -6.04 25.13 -1.37
N ILE A 399 -6.33 24.02 -0.69
CA ILE A 399 -6.10 23.87 0.75
C ILE A 399 -4.60 24.06 1.04
N GLN A 400 -3.71 23.37 0.32
CA GLN A 400 -2.26 23.50 0.48
C GLN A 400 -1.77 24.95 0.29
N LYS A 401 -2.34 25.67 -0.68
CA LYS A 401 -2.04 27.09 -0.88
C LYS A 401 -2.51 27.97 0.29
N THR A 402 -3.70 27.72 0.83
CA THR A 402 -4.32 28.58 1.84
C THR A 402 -3.86 28.27 3.26
N VAL A 403 -3.53 27.02 3.58
CA VAL A 403 -3.06 26.60 4.91
C VAL A 403 -1.77 27.31 5.31
N LYS A 404 -0.88 27.56 4.35
CA LYS A 404 0.39 28.27 4.53
C LYS A 404 0.27 29.75 4.87
N THR A 405 -0.91 30.35 4.68
CA THR A 405 -1.13 31.75 5.02
C THR A 405 -1.13 32.01 6.53
N GLY A 406 -1.27 30.95 7.35
CA GLY A 406 -1.39 31.05 8.79
C GLY A 406 -2.73 31.64 9.27
N ALA A 407 -3.71 31.81 8.36
CA ALA A 407 -5.02 32.39 8.70
C ALA A 407 -5.79 31.58 9.76
N LYS A 408 -5.49 30.28 9.87
CA LYS A 408 -5.99 29.37 10.92
C LYS A 408 -4.82 28.59 11.50
N THR A 409 -4.83 28.41 12.82
CA THR A 409 -3.81 27.62 13.53
C THR A 409 -4.14 26.14 13.57
N HIS A 410 -5.42 25.78 13.39
CA HIS A 410 -5.90 24.41 13.42
C HIS A 410 -6.99 24.19 12.36
N PHE A 411 -7.04 22.99 11.80
CA PHE A 411 -8.24 22.42 11.18
C PHE A 411 -9.07 21.72 12.25
N ILE A 412 -10.38 21.68 12.03
CA ILE A 412 -11.36 21.10 12.94
C ILE A 412 -12.03 19.96 12.20
N PHE A 413 -11.88 18.76 12.73
CA PHE A 413 -12.62 17.58 12.30
C PHE A 413 -13.79 17.37 13.25
N GLY A 414 -14.99 17.32 12.68
CA GLY A 414 -16.24 17.11 13.39
C GLY A 414 -16.37 15.69 13.94
N ARG A 415 -17.43 15.49 14.72
CA ARG A 415 -17.77 14.18 15.28
C ARG A 415 -18.15 13.15 14.20
N ASN A 416 -18.55 13.61 13.01
CA ASN A 416 -18.86 12.78 11.85
C ASN A 416 -17.62 12.40 11.02
N GLU A 417 -16.44 12.91 11.36
CA GLU A 417 -15.18 12.71 10.62
C GLU A 417 -14.21 11.82 11.43
N GLU A 418 -14.74 10.81 12.13
CA GLU A 418 -13.96 9.91 12.99
C GLU A 418 -12.75 9.31 12.25
N GLY A 419 -12.92 8.95 10.98
CA GLY A 419 -11.85 8.44 10.13
C GLY A 419 -10.62 9.36 10.08
N CYS A 420 -10.84 10.65 9.80
CA CYS A 420 -9.78 11.67 9.79
C CYS A 420 -9.18 11.88 11.19
N GLN A 421 -10.01 11.87 12.24
CA GLN A 421 -9.49 11.98 13.61
C GLN A 421 -8.51 10.84 13.92
N ARG A 422 -8.88 9.60 13.56
CA ARG A 422 -8.03 8.42 13.76
C ARG A 422 -6.74 8.49 12.94
N LEU A 423 -6.81 8.89 11.67
CA LEU A 423 -5.64 9.09 10.81
C LEU A 423 -4.61 9.98 11.50
N HIS A 424 -5.05 11.14 11.99
CA HIS A 424 -4.15 12.11 12.61
C HIS A 424 -3.63 11.65 13.98
N ARG A 425 -4.46 11.02 14.81
CA ARG A 425 -4.02 10.44 16.10
C ARG A 425 -2.98 9.33 15.90
N TRP A 426 -3.17 8.46 14.91
CA TRP A 426 -2.17 7.46 14.54
C TRP A 426 -0.88 8.10 14.05
N THR A 427 -0.97 9.08 13.15
CA THR A 427 0.21 9.80 12.63
C THR A 427 1.03 10.41 13.77
N ASP A 428 0.38 11.09 14.72
CA ASP A 428 1.04 11.68 15.89
C ASP A 428 1.67 10.60 16.79
N SER A 429 0.91 9.56 17.12
CA SER A 429 1.37 8.47 17.99
C SER A 429 2.56 7.70 17.40
N LEU A 430 2.57 7.49 16.08
CA LEU A 430 3.66 6.83 15.37
C LEU A 430 4.94 7.66 15.39
N ILE A 431 4.83 8.99 15.22
CA ILE A 431 5.97 9.91 15.33
C ILE A 431 6.52 9.93 16.77
N ASP A 432 5.65 9.88 17.77
CA ASP A 432 6.06 9.85 19.17
C ASP A 432 6.70 8.51 19.56
N ALA A 433 6.31 7.41 18.92
CA ALA A 433 6.86 6.07 19.13
C ALA A 433 8.24 5.88 18.47
N LYS A 434 9.27 6.63 18.90
CA LYS A 434 10.60 6.70 18.26
C LYS A 434 11.45 5.43 18.30
N THR A 435 11.06 4.41 19.08
CA THR A 435 11.81 3.16 19.21
C THR A 435 10.95 1.98 18.76
N GLU A 436 11.58 0.90 18.30
CA GLU A 436 10.88 -0.32 17.92
C GLU A 436 10.00 -0.86 19.06
N LYS A 437 10.51 -0.87 20.29
CA LYS A 437 9.73 -1.25 21.48
C LYS A 437 8.49 -0.37 21.69
N ALA A 438 8.60 0.94 21.46
CA ALA A 438 7.46 1.85 21.56
C ALA A 438 6.46 1.63 20.43
N LEU A 439 6.93 1.34 19.22
CA LEU A 439 6.10 1.02 18.06
C LEU A 439 5.27 -0.25 18.29
N LEU A 440 5.91 -1.34 18.74
CA LEU A 440 5.21 -2.59 19.04
C LEU A 440 4.17 -2.41 20.16
N LYS A 441 4.54 -1.67 21.21
CA LYS A 441 3.59 -1.33 22.29
C LYS A 441 2.41 -0.50 21.78
N LEU A 442 2.62 0.38 20.80
CA LEU A 442 1.56 1.17 20.18
C LEU A 442 0.62 0.27 19.37
N TYR A 443 1.13 -0.70 18.61
CA TYR A 443 0.27 -1.67 17.89
C TYR A 443 -0.59 -2.51 18.83
N GLU A 444 -0.02 -2.95 19.97
CA GLU A 444 -0.77 -3.71 20.98
C GLU A 444 -1.85 -2.87 21.67
N LYS A 445 -1.53 -1.61 22.00
CA LYS A 445 -2.41 -0.74 22.79
C LYS A 445 -3.48 -0.05 21.93
N GLY A 446 -3.16 0.33 20.70
CA GLY A 446 -3.95 1.25 19.90
C GLY A 446 -3.82 2.71 20.35
N ILE A 447 -4.66 3.57 19.77
CA ILE A 447 -4.70 5.03 19.98
C ILE A 447 -5.88 5.50 20.84
N ASP A 448 -6.73 4.57 21.26
CA ASP A 448 -7.95 4.83 22.02
C ASP A 448 -7.79 4.50 23.52
#